data_AF-A0A953S2B4-F1
#
_entry.id   AF-A0A953S2B4-F1
#
_cell.length_a   1.000
_cell.length_b   1.000
_cell.length_c   1.000
_cell.angle_alpha   90.00
_cell.angle_beta   90.00
_cell.angle_gamma   90.00
#
_symmetry.space_group_name_H-M   'P 1'
#
loop_
_entity.id
_entity.type
_entity.pdbx_description
1 polymer ?
#
loop_
_entity_poly.entity_id
_entity_poly.type
_entity_poly.pdbx_seq_one_letter_code
_entity_poly.pdbx_strand_id
1 'polypeptide(L)'
;MRALLLGLLIAAPSFAETIEILRDNFGTPHIFAHTSAGAAYAAGYAQAEDRKDALLRNLRSAGTDASQPAPRIRAIVEAYSAGINRYLTEHGDAGAITPAMVVAFSRRAFMTIHGSNDVLIGPARSTTGNVVAILDPLSGWNDDGRPYEMRWYASDEQIALSGVAPPGVPFPLIGHSISVAISWGGSTETAGPRALEQAWAMITARSLTEVQAGLRMGQIPGSALVGTAQGEIFDSSGRMPEDGILLRPRIVPQSEAMTLQLLAAQNKWPFGRAVDVAFSTAVYKAETWQTRLVKVAPELPFVQMLTGWSRRSDPTSREALAFYLFKMALGKPDASALEPADSLSNNRIRAALRKAQDQVETELPYQADYGTMFRVTRDGASRSNPAGGGIVAEAGMITPRAIHFERRGAVVIGTGGQTATQIVELSKTPNAVSILIPGESDRSDSGHFDDQARDLFSKGTGKPTYFLDRKELEKHISPKKETTKELIF
;
A
#
# COMPACT_ATOMS: atom_id res chain seq x y z
N MET A 1 -56.20 43.11 16.71
CA MET A 1 -55.21 42.73 15.68
C MET A 1 -54.21 41.75 16.30
N ARG A 2 -54.35 40.45 16.05
CA ARG A 2 -53.32 39.43 16.34
C ARG A 2 -52.62 39.14 15.02
N ALA A 3 -51.33 39.45 14.93
CA ALA A 3 -50.52 39.09 13.78
C ALA A 3 -50.05 37.63 13.93
N LEU A 4 -50.52 36.75 13.06
CA LEU A 4 -49.91 35.43 12.85
C LEU A 4 -48.68 35.63 11.95
N LEU A 5 -47.48 35.37 12.48
CA LEU A 5 -46.32 35.07 11.65
C LEU A 5 -46.46 33.63 11.13
N LEU A 6 -46.69 33.48 9.84
CA LEU A 6 -46.57 32.20 9.14
C LEU A 6 -45.11 32.02 8.73
N GLY A 7 -44.36 31.21 9.47
CA GLY A 7 -43.02 30.79 9.08
C GLY A 7 -43.10 29.80 7.94
N LEU A 8 -42.65 30.19 6.74
CA LEU A 8 -42.43 29.26 5.63
C LEU A 8 -41.16 28.45 5.95
N LEU A 9 -41.31 27.21 6.38
CA LEU A 9 -40.24 26.21 6.28
C LEU A 9 -40.12 25.83 4.80
N ILE A 10 -39.13 26.38 4.11
CA ILE A 10 -38.69 25.86 2.82
C ILE A 10 -37.82 24.64 3.13
N ALA A 11 -38.43 23.46 3.17
CA ALA A 11 -37.67 22.22 3.07
C ALA A 11 -37.10 22.16 1.65
N ALA A 12 -35.78 22.25 1.52
CA ALA A 12 -35.12 21.94 0.27
C ALA A 12 -35.45 20.48 -0.09
N PRO A 13 -35.83 20.16 -1.33
CA PRO A 13 -36.04 18.77 -1.72
C PRO A 13 -34.70 18.03 -1.59
N SER A 14 -34.59 17.09 -0.64
CA SER A 14 -33.52 16.10 -0.68
C SER A 14 -33.87 15.12 -1.78
N PHE A 15 -33.29 15.30 -2.96
CA PHE A 15 -33.35 14.26 -3.97
C PHE A 15 -32.53 13.09 -3.48
N ALA A 16 -33.20 11.98 -3.23
CA ALA A 16 -32.54 10.72 -2.94
C ALA A 16 -31.72 10.32 -4.17
N GLU A 17 -30.42 10.06 -4.01
CA GLU A 17 -29.56 9.56 -5.09
C GLU A 17 -29.42 8.04 -5.03
N THR A 18 -29.35 7.41 -6.21
CA THR A 18 -29.03 5.98 -6.33
C THR A 18 -27.53 5.83 -6.47
N ILE A 19 -26.94 5.01 -5.60
CA ILE A 19 -25.50 4.74 -5.56
C ILE A 19 -25.27 3.28 -5.90
N GLU A 20 -24.32 3.00 -6.77
CA GLU A 20 -23.95 1.65 -7.17
C GLU A 20 -22.53 1.33 -6.67
N ILE A 21 -22.36 0.20 -5.98
CA ILE A 21 -21.05 -0.35 -5.62
C ILE A 21 -20.81 -1.57 -6.51
N LEU A 22 -19.76 -1.53 -7.32
CA LEU A 22 -19.24 -2.70 -8.05
C LEU A 22 -17.94 -3.17 -7.42
N ARG A 23 -17.81 -4.45 -7.09
CA ARG A 23 -16.56 -5.01 -6.55
C ARG A 23 -15.78 -5.79 -7.60
N ASP A 24 -14.48 -5.54 -7.69
CA ASP A 24 -13.59 -6.33 -8.55
C ASP A 24 -13.38 -7.76 -7.99
N ASN A 25 -12.66 -8.61 -8.74
CA ASN A 25 -12.36 -10.00 -8.37
C ASN A 25 -11.61 -10.16 -7.03
N PHE A 26 -11.08 -9.09 -6.46
CA PHE A 26 -10.36 -9.05 -5.18
C PHE A 26 -11.12 -8.23 -4.12
N GLY A 27 -12.39 -7.91 -4.38
CA GLY A 27 -13.30 -7.30 -3.44
C GLY A 27 -13.23 -5.78 -3.37
N THR A 28 -12.34 -5.11 -4.12
CA THR A 28 -12.20 -3.65 -3.98
C THR A 28 -13.45 -2.93 -4.53
N PRO A 29 -14.08 -2.03 -3.74
CA PRO A 29 -15.27 -1.32 -4.17
C PRO A 29 -14.95 -0.18 -5.15
N HIS A 30 -15.70 -0.17 -6.25
CA HIS A 30 -15.87 0.92 -7.20
C HIS A 30 -17.24 1.55 -6.97
N ILE A 31 -17.24 2.77 -6.44
CA ILE A 31 -18.43 3.47 -5.95
C ILE A 31 -18.85 4.52 -6.97
N PHE A 32 -20.00 4.30 -7.61
CA PHE A 32 -20.61 5.21 -8.57
C PHE A 32 -21.77 5.95 -7.91
N ALA A 33 -21.64 7.26 -7.80
CA ALA A 33 -22.64 8.18 -7.21
C ALA A 33 -22.76 9.45 -8.06
N HIS A 34 -23.76 10.27 -7.80
CA HIS A 34 -23.85 11.60 -8.40
C HIS A 34 -22.99 12.59 -7.62
N THR A 35 -22.99 12.50 -6.29
CA THR A 35 -22.27 13.44 -5.41
C THR A 35 -21.12 12.79 -4.65
N SER A 36 -20.18 13.62 -4.17
CA SER A 36 -19.12 13.17 -3.26
C SER A 36 -19.65 12.70 -1.91
N ALA A 37 -20.80 13.23 -1.47
CA ALA A 37 -21.48 12.78 -0.26
C ALA A 37 -22.06 11.37 -0.45
N GLY A 38 -22.72 11.07 -1.57
CA GLY A 38 -23.18 9.72 -1.89
C GLY A 38 -22.04 8.72 -2.00
N ALA A 39 -20.93 9.11 -2.64
CA ALA A 39 -19.73 8.27 -2.68
C ALA A 39 -19.19 7.99 -1.25
N ALA A 40 -19.21 8.99 -0.37
CA ALA A 40 -18.83 8.85 1.03
C ALA A 40 -19.75 7.92 1.81
N TYR A 41 -21.06 8.03 1.60
CA TYR A 41 -22.05 7.13 2.19
C TYR A 41 -21.75 5.67 1.86
N ALA A 42 -21.59 5.35 0.57
CA ALA A 42 -21.25 4.01 0.14
C ALA A 42 -19.87 3.55 0.62
N ALA A 43 -18.88 4.45 0.72
CA ALA A 43 -17.57 4.11 1.28
C ALA A 43 -17.66 3.72 2.76
N GLY A 44 -18.49 4.42 3.55
CA GLY A 44 -18.75 4.09 4.94
C GLY A 44 -19.43 2.73 5.08
N TYR A 45 -20.41 2.45 4.22
CA TYR A 45 -21.07 1.16 4.15
C TYR A 45 -20.08 0.03 3.80
N ALA A 46 -19.31 0.18 2.73
CA ALA A 46 -18.38 -0.84 2.25
C ALA A 46 -17.25 -1.13 3.26
N GLN A 47 -16.68 -0.08 3.87
CA GLN A 47 -15.68 -0.25 4.93
C GLN A 47 -16.26 -0.99 6.15
N ALA A 48 -17.53 -0.74 6.53
CA ALA A 48 -18.17 -1.46 7.61
C ALA A 48 -18.44 -2.93 7.23
N GLU A 49 -18.85 -3.19 5.99
CA GLU A 49 -19.06 -4.54 5.44
C GLU A 49 -17.77 -5.39 5.47
N ASP A 50 -16.64 -4.78 5.15
CA ASP A 50 -15.36 -5.49 5.04
C ASP A 50 -14.54 -5.51 6.32
N ARG A 51 -14.60 -4.44 7.13
CA ARG A 51 -13.64 -4.11 8.18
C ARG A 51 -14.29 -3.62 9.48
N LYS A 52 -15.55 -3.99 9.77
CA LYS A 52 -16.34 -3.48 10.91
C LYS A 52 -15.52 -3.29 12.19
N ASP A 53 -14.85 -4.34 12.66
CA ASP A 53 -14.23 -4.31 13.98
C ASP A 53 -13.04 -3.35 14.06
N ALA A 54 -12.17 -3.34 13.04
CA ALA A 54 -11.07 -2.39 12.93
C ALA A 54 -11.59 -0.95 12.79
N LEU A 55 -12.59 -0.74 11.93
CA LEU A 55 -13.27 0.55 11.74
C LEU A 55 -13.83 1.10 13.06
N LEU A 56 -14.56 0.28 13.82
CA LEU A 56 -15.15 0.69 15.08
C LEU A 56 -14.08 0.97 16.14
N ARG A 57 -13.01 0.18 16.23
CA ARG A 57 -11.88 0.44 17.15
C ARG A 57 -11.17 1.74 16.82
N ASN A 58 -10.88 1.99 15.54
CA ASN A 58 -10.29 3.23 15.05
C ASN A 58 -11.13 4.45 15.46
N LEU A 59 -12.42 4.46 15.11
CA LEU A 59 -13.30 5.60 15.36
C LEU A 59 -13.58 5.82 16.85
N ARG A 60 -13.80 4.74 17.63
CA ARG A 60 -14.12 4.84 19.06
C ARG A 60 -12.91 5.24 19.91
N SER A 61 -11.72 4.71 19.61
CA SER A 61 -10.49 5.06 20.32
C SER A 61 -9.99 6.49 20.01
N ALA A 62 -10.41 7.06 18.87
CA ALA A 62 -10.13 8.44 18.53
C ALA A 62 -10.86 9.45 19.43
N GLY A 63 -11.99 9.06 20.02
CA GLY A 63 -12.89 9.96 20.75
C GLY A 63 -13.70 10.82 19.80
N THR A 64 -13.91 12.10 20.14
CA THR A 64 -14.72 13.03 19.35
C THR A 64 -14.00 14.36 19.17
N ASP A 65 -14.18 15.00 18.02
CA ASP A 65 -13.68 16.33 17.72
C ASP A 65 -14.84 17.24 17.30
N ALA A 66 -14.99 18.38 17.97
CA ALA A 66 -16.07 19.34 17.73
C ALA A 66 -15.73 20.37 16.63
N SER A 67 -14.54 20.28 16.03
CA SER A 67 -14.13 21.09 14.88
C SER A 67 -15.19 21.02 13.80
N GLN A 68 -15.53 22.18 13.23
CA GLN A 68 -16.58 22.32 12.23
C GLN A 68 -15.94 22.31 10.84
N PRO A 69 -16.04 21.21 10.07
CA PRO A 69 -15.45 21.17 8.75
C PRO A 69 -16.15 22.15 7.82
N ALA A 70 -15.46 22.52 6.74
CA ALA A 70 -16.04 23.30 5.64
C ALA A 70 -17.29 22.57 5.09
N PRO A 71 -18.31 23.27 4.56
CA PRO A 71 -19.60 22.68 4.21
C PRO A 71 -19.51 21.40 3.37
N ARG A 72 -18.61 21.36 2.38
CA ARG A 72 -18.35 20.18 1.55
C ARG A 72 -17.82 18.99 2.35
N ILE A 73 -16.79 19.20 3.18
CA ILE A 73 -16.20 18.13 3.99
C ILE A 73 -17.19 17.65 5.05
N ARG A 74 -17.98 18.56 5.60
CA ARG A 74 -19.06 18.22 6.54
C ARG A 74 -20.06 17.25 5.89
N ALA A 75 -20.55 17.56 4.69
CA ALA A 75 -21.47 16.69 3.96
C ALA A 75 -20.87 15.30 3.71
N ILE A 76 -19.60 15.23 3.29
CA ILE A 76 -18.87 13.97 3.11
C ILE A 76 -18.80 13.16 4.42
N VAL A 77 -18.43 13.80 5.53
CA VAL A 77 -18.27 13.12 6.83
C VAL A 77 -19.62 12.67 7.40
N GLU A 78 -20.67 13.49 7.26
CA GLU A 78 -22.03 13.16 7.67
C GLU A 78 -22.57 11.96 6.87
N ALA A 79 -22.43 11.99 5.55
CA ALA A 79 -22.85 10.91 4.68
C ALA A 79 -22.08 9.60 4.96
N TYR A 80 -20.75 9.68 5.12
CA TYR A 80 -19.92 8.54 5.51
C TYR A 80 -20.36 7.91 6.84
N SER A 81 -20.64 8.75 7.85
CA SER A 81 -21.16 8.28 9.14
C SER A 81 -22.52 7.60 8.98
N ALA A 82 -23.41 8.15 8.16
CA ALA A 82 -24.71 7.58 7.87
C ALA A 82 -24.60 6.21 7.16
N GLY A 83 -23.66 6.05 6.24
CA GLY A 83 -23.39 4.79 5.56
C GLY A 83 -22.91 3.68 6.50
N ILE A 84 -21.99 4.01 7.42
CA ILE A 84 -21.56 3.09 8.48
C ILE A 84 -22.77 2.68 9.33
N ASN A 85 -23.54 3.67 9.81
CA ASN A 85 -24.69 3.42 10.68
C ASN A 85 -25.79 2.60 10.00
N ARG A 86 -25.96 2.76 8.68
CA ARG A 86 -26.85 1.91 7.89
C ARG A 86 -26.44 0.45 8.00
N TYR A 87 -25.18 0.13 7.72
CA TYR A 87 -24.65 -1.23 7.83
C TYR A 87 -24.82 -1.78 9.25
N LEU A 88 -24.43 -1.02 10.28
CA LEU A 88 -24.56 -1.45 11.68
C LEU A 88 -26.02 -1.78 12.04
N THR A 89 -26.96 -0.94 11.62
CA THR A 89 -28.40 -1.14 11.87
C THR A 89 -28.91 -2.42 11.20
N GLU A 90 -28.53 -2.66 9.95
CA GLU A 90 -28.91 -3.89 9.21
C GLU A 90 -28.39 -5.17 9.87
N HIS A 91 -27.29 -5.08 10.60
CA HIS A 91 -26.61 -6.22 11.24
C HIS A 91 -26.84 -6.27 12.77
N GLY A 92 -27.72 -5.43 13.31
CA GLY A 92 -28.06 -5.42 14.74
C GLY A 92 -26.94 -4.94 15.66
N ASP A 93 -25.94 -4.24 15.12
CA ASP A 93 -24.83 -3.69 15.91
C ASP A 93 -25.23 -2.37 16.60
N ALA A 94 -24.90 -2.25 17.89
CA ALA A 94 -25.20 -1.07 18.68
C ALA A 94 -24.05 -0.04 18.67
N GLY A 95 -24.39 1.22 18.97
CA GLY A 95 -23.45 2.32 19.13
C GLY A 95 -23.13 3.02 17.82
N ALA A 96 -23.96 4.02 17.49
CA ALA A 96 -23.85 4.81 16.28
C ALA A 96 -22.52 5.57 16.20
N ILE A 97 -21.97 5.65 15.00
CA ILE A 97 -20.85 6.50 14.65
C ILE A 97 -21.33 7.92 14.39
N THR A 98 -20.61 8.89 14.95
CA THR A 98 -20.90 10.32 14.75
C THR A 98 -19.87 10.97 13.83
N PRO A 99 -20.24 12.04 13.11
CA PRO A 99 -19.30 12.85 12.34
C PRO A 99 -18.08 13.30 13.15
N ALA A 100 -18.27 13.65 14.43
CA ALA A 100 -17.20 14.07 15.32
C ALA A 100 -16.15 12.98 15.58
N MET A 101 -16.54 11.70 15.57
CA MET A 101 -15.59 10.57 15.69
C MET A 101 -14.75 10.41 14.42
N VAL A 102 -15.38 10.59 13.25
CA VAL A 102 -14.70 10.53 11.95
C VAL A 102 -13.69 11.67 11.82
N VAL A 103 -14.06 12.89 12.23
CA VAL A 103 -13.12 14.03 12.27
C VAL A 103 -11.95 13.73 13.21
N ALA A 104 -12.23 13.23 14.43
CA ALA A 104 -11.19 12.88 15.39
C ALA A 104 -10.21 11.84 14.85
N PHE A 105 -10.71 10.75 14.26
CA PHE A 105 -9.86 9.69 13.72
C PHE A 105 -9.08 10.15 12.48
N SER A 106 -9.70 10.92 11.59
CA SER A 106 -9.03 11.42 10.37
C SER A 106 -7.78 12.24 10.68
N ARG A 107 -7.72 12.90 11.84
CA ARG A 107 -6.52 13.61 12.31
C ARG A 107 -5.39 12.68 12.76
N ARG A 108 -5.72 11.45 13.15
CA ARG A 108 -4.76 10.39 13.52
C ARG A 108 -4.43 9.44 12.36
N ALA A 109 -5.15 9.54 11.24
CA ALA A 109 -4.98 8.64 10.09
C ALA A 109 -3.54 8.61 9.55
N PHE A 110 -2.83 9.75 9.56
CA PHE A 110 -1.43 9.80 9.10
C PHE A 110 -0.44 9.12 10.04
N MET A 111 -0.87 8.78 11.26
CA MET A 111 -0.07 8.00 12.22
C MET A 111 -0.15 6.50 11.94
N THR A 112 -1.12 6.04 11.15
CA THR A 112 -1.22 4.62 10.75
C THR A 112 -0.30 4.27 9.58
N ILE A 113 0.36 5.27 8.99
CA ILE A 113 1.37 5.10 7.95
C ILE A 113 2.74 5.07 8.65
N HIS A 114 3.39 3.92 8.66
CA HIS A 114 4.68 3.73 9.33
C HIS A 114 5.86 4.23 8.48
N GLY A 115 5.61 4.51 7.20
CA GLY A 115 6.54 5.06 6.21
C GLY A 115 6.01 4.83 4.81
N SER A 116 6.78 5.20 3.78
CA SER A 116 6.48 4.81 2.40
C SER A 116 7.75 4.71 1.55
N ASN A 117 7.70 3.90 0.50
CA ASN A 117 8.81 3.66 -0.43
C ASN A 117 8.62 4.37 -1.79
N ASP A 118 7.91 5.50 -1.78
CA ASP A 118 7.38 6.13 -2.99
C ASP A 118 8.47 6.50 -4.02
N VAL A 119 8.11 6.39 -5.30
CA VAL A 119 8.93 6.84 -6.44
C VAL A 119 8.06 7.58 -7.44
N LEU A 120 8.47 8.77 -7.87
CA LEU A 120 7.93 9.45 -9.03
C LEU A 120 8.94 9.46 -10.16
N ILE A 121 8.46 9.18 -11.36
CA ILE A 121 9.22 9.22 -12.60
C ILE A 121 8.57 10.29 -13.48
N GLY A 122 9.32 11.34 -13.77
CA GLY A 122 8.83 12.48 -14.56
C GLY A 122 8.84 12.20 -16.06
N PRO A 123 8.24 13.09 -16.88
CA PRO A 123 8.17 12.97 -18.33
C PRO A 123 9.52 12.74 -19.02
N ALA A 124 10.59 13.35 -18.50
CA ALA A 124 11.92 13.23 -19.04
C ALA A 124 12.47 11.80 -18.92
N ARG A 125 11.96 10.99 -17.99
CA ARG A 125 12.41 9.63 -17.72
C ARG A 125 11.39 8.57 -18.08
N SER A 126 10.11 8.88 -18.28
CA SER A 126 9.13 7.90 -18.79
C SER A 126 9.22 7.71 -20.30
N THR A 127 8.80 6.56 -20.81
CA THR A 127 8.74 6.29 -22.27
C THR A 127 7.56 6.99 -22.95
N THR A 128 6.49 7.26 -22.20
CA THR A 128 5.25 7.87 -22.70
C THR A 128 5.25 9.40 -22.59
N GLY A 129 6.18 9.98 -21.82
CA GLY A 129 6.16 11.40 -21.47
C GLY A 129 5.16 11.74 -20.36
N ASN A 130 4.46 10.75 -19.79
CA ASN A 130 3.57 10.94 -18.66
C ASN A 130 4.33 10.76 -17.33
N VAL A 131 3.79 11.31 -16.24
CA VAL A 131 4.28 10.98 -14.90
C VAL A 131 3.89 9.55 -14.55
N VAL A 132 4.84 8.76 -14.04
CA VAL A 132 4.57 7.45 -13.43
C VAL A 132 4.85 7.55 -11.94
N ALA A 133 3.89 7.14 -11.12
CA ALA A 133 3.99 7.16 -9.67
C ALA A 133 3.90 5.74 -9.11
N ILE A 134 4.85 5.37 -8.25
CA ILE A 134 4.80 4.24 -7.34
C ILE A 134 4.52 4.82 -5.96
N LEU A 135 3.33 4.59 -5.42
CA LEU A 135 2.92 5.02 -4.09
C LEU A 135 2.87 3.77 -3.20
N ASP A 136 3.76 3.66 -2.23
CA ASP A 136 4.00 2.40 -1.53
C ASP A 136 4.01 2.56 -0.01
N PRO A 137 2.84 2.76 0.62
CA PRO A 137 2.75 2.93 2.06
C PRO A 137 3.10 1.66 2.83
N LEU A 138 3.74 1.86 3.98
CA LEU A 138 4.13 0.82 4.93
C LEU A 138 3.20 0.82 6.15
N SER A 139 2.73 -0.36 6.54
CA SER A 139 1.92 -0.57 7.75
C SER A 139 2.09 -2.00 8.28
N GLY A 140 1.60 -2.30 9.48
CA GLY A 140 1.45 -3.68 9.96
C GLY A 140 0.24 -4.35 9.29
N TRP A 141 0.38 -5.63 8.94
CA TRP A 141 -0.64 -6.34 8.17
C TRP A 141 -1.84 -6.81 9.00
N ASN A 142 -1.73 -6.75 10.33
CA ASN A 142 -2.80 -7.04 11.27
C ASN A 142 -3.28 -5.77 12.02
N ASP A 143 -2.76 -4.59 11.68
CA ASP A 143 -3.12 -3.35 12.35
C ASP A 143 -4.53 -2.89 11.96
N ASP A 144 -5.27 -2.29 12.90
CA ASP A 144 -6.59 -1.71 12.63
C ASP A 144 -6.52 -0.55 11.63
N GLY A 145 -5.40 0.15 11.59
CA GLY A 145 -5.11 1.24 10.67
C GLY A 145 -4.57 0.78 9.30
N ARG A 146 -4.54 -0.54 9.03
CA ARG A 146 -4.12 -1.06 7.72
C ARG A 146 -5.00 -0.46 6.62
N PRO A 147 -4.42 0.01 5.49
CA PRO A 147 -5.21 0.68 4.46
C PRO A 147 -6.37 -0.18 3.91
N TYR A 148 -7.42 0.51 3.48
CA TYR A 148 -8.56 -0.02 2.74
C TYR A 148 -8.55 0.59 1.35
N GLU A 149 -8.73 -0.23 0.31
CA GLU A 149 -8.68 0.22 -1.08
C GLU A 149 -10.08 0.56 -1.58
N MET A 150 -10.21 1.69 -2.29
CA MET A 150 -11.50 2.10 -2.83
C MET A 150 -11.36 3.04 -4.03
N ARG A 151 -12.41 3.08 -4.85
CA ARG A 151 -12.55 4.01 -5.97
C ARG A 151 -13.86 4.75 -5.91
N TRP A 152 -13.79 6.05 -6.15
CA TRP A 152 -14.94 6.94 -6.18
C TRP A 152 -15.16 7.48 -7.58
N TYR A 153 -16.42 7.57 -7.98
CA TYR A 153 -16.89 8.26 -9.16
C TYR A 153 -18.12 9.09 -8.77
N ALA A 154 -17.97 10.41 -8.64
CA ALA A 154 -19.06 11.35 -8.37
C ALA A 154 -19.31 12.20 -9.61
N SER A 155 -20.34 11.86 -10.39
CA SER A 155 -20.53 12.35 -11.76
C SER A 155 -20.76 13.86 -11.82
N ASP A 156 -21.58 14.41 -10.95
CA ASP A 156 -22.05 15.80 -11.03
C ASP A 156 -20.95 16.77 -10.62
N GLU A 157 -20.02 16.27 -9.81
CA GLU A 157 -18.84 17.01 -9.35
C GLU A 157 -17.61 16.77 -10.22
N GLN A 158 -17.69 15.86 -11.19
CA GLN A 158 -16.58 15.43 -12.04
C GLN A 158 -15.37 14.99 -11.21
N ILE A 159 -15.63 14.16 -10.19
CA ILE A 159 -14.60 13.61 -9.31
C ILE A 159 -14.45 12.12 -9.59
N ALA A 160 -13.22 11.71 -9.83
CA ALA A 160 -12.84 10.30 -9.86
C ALA A 160 -11.54 10.12 -9.08
N LEU A 161 -11.56 9.24 -8.07
CA LEU A 161 -10.44 8.98 -7.17
C LEU A 161 -10.18 7.47 -7.12
N SER A 162 -8.90 7.08 -7.05
CA SER A 162 -8.47 5.70 -6.81
C SER A 162 -7.35 5.69 -5.78
N GLY A 163 -7.46 4.86 -4.76
CA GLY A 163 -6.38 4.71 -3.78
C GLY A 163 -6.85 4.13 -2.48
N VAL A 164 -6.17 4.52 -1.40
CA VAL A 164 -6.33 3.90 -0.09
C VAL A 164 -6.41 4.91 1.04
N ALA A 165 -7.09 4.51 2.11
CA ALA A 165 -7.11 5.20 3.40
C ALA A 165 -7.37 4.19 4.52
N PRO A 166 -6.95 4.44 5.77
CA PRO A 166 -7.30 3.55 6.88
C PRO A 166 -8.83 3.51 7.11
N PRO A 167 -9.41 2.37 7.55
CA PRO A 167 -10.81 2.28 7.91
C PRO A 167 -11.20 3.36 8.93
N GLY A 168 -12.16 4.21 8.57
CA GLY A 168 -12.56 5.37 9.37
C GLY A 168 -12.34 6.70 8.65
N VAL A 169 -11.68 6.69 7.49
CA VAL A 169 -11.50 7.85 6.62
C VAL A 169 -12.37 7.70 5.36
N PRO A 170 -13.14 8.73 4.94
CA PRO A 170 -14.11 8.57 3.87
C PRO A 170 -13.51 8.29 2.48
N PHE A 171 -12.45 9.01 2.09
CA PHE A 171 -11.90 8.98 0.73
C PHE A 171 -10.40 8.65 0.73
N PRO A 172 -9.81 8.25 -0.42
CA PRO A 172 -8.38 7.97 -0.52
C PRO A 172 -7.50 9.13 -0.05
N LEU A 173 -6.57 8.84 0.87
CA LEU A 173 -5.53 9.79 1.30
C LEU A 173 -4.26 9.63 0.47
N ILE A 174 -3.94 8.38 0.10
CA ILE A 174 -2.84 8.01 -0.81
C ILE A 174 -3.48 7.43 -2.06
N GLY A 175 -3.08 7.91 -3.23
CA GLY A 175 -3.68 7.46 -4.48
C GLY A 175 -3.58 8.50 -5.58
N HIS A 176 -4.54 8.49 -6.49
CA HIS A 176 -4.55 9.40 -7.62
C HIS A 176 -5.97 9.75 -8.09
N SER A 177 -6.04 10.88 -8.80
CA SER A 177 -7.11 11.18 -9.76
C SER A 177 -6.55 11.05 -11.19
N ILE A 178 -7.23 11.61 -12.19
CA ILE A 178 -6.66 11.76 -13.54
C ILE A 178 -5.58 12.86 -13.60
N SER A 179 -5.57 13.77 -12.63
CA SER A 179 -4.74 14.98 -12.67
C SER A 179 -3.56 14.95 -11.71
N VAL A 180 -3.62 14.14 -10.65
CA VAL A 180 -2.60 14.14 -9.60
C VAL A 180 -2.45 12.75 -8.99
N ALA A 181 -1.23 12.41 -8.57
CA ALA A 181 -0.91 11.27 -7.70
C ALA A 181 -0.26 11.80 -6.42
N ILE A 182 -0.73 11.35 -5.25
CA ILE A 182 -0.32 11.86 -3.94
C ILE A 182 -0.04 10.71 -2.97
N SER A 183 1.07 10.80 -2.24
CA SER A 183 1.39 9.94 -1.10
C SER A 183 1.94 10.76 0.08
N TRP A 184 1.92 10.16 1.26
CA TRP A 184 2.31 10.76 2.54
C TRP A 184 3.30 9.86 3.27
N GLY A 185 4.35 10.45 3.85
CA GLY A 185 5.42 9.70 4.54
C GLY A 185 5.08 9.21 5.96
N GLY A 186 3.85 9.40 6.44
CA GLY A 186 3.46 9.17 7.83
C GLY A 186 3.93 10.26 8.80
N SER A 187 3.41 10.23 10.03
CA SER A 187 3.78 11.18 11.09
C SER A 187 3.50 10.61 12.48
N THR A 188 4.27 11.02 13.49
CA THR A 188 3.96 10.77 14.91
C THR A 188 3.04 11.84 15.52
N GLU A 189 2.78 12.92 14.78
CA GLU A 189 1.95 14.04 15.22
C GLU A 189 0.51 13.88 14.74
N THR A 190 -0.43 14.31 15.58
CA THR A 190 -1.83 14.43 15.18
C THR A 190 -1.99 15.62 14.23
N ALA A 191 -2.68 15.41 13.11
CA ALA A 191 -2.93 16.45 12.14
C ALA A 191 -3.84 17.58 12.68
N GLY A 192 -3.75 18.74 12.05
CA GLY A 192 -4.56 19.92 12.34
C GLY A 192 -6.05 19.69 12.13
N PRO A 193 -6.91 20.56 12.67
CA PRO A 193 -8.37 20.41 12.63
C PRO A 193 -8.94 20.46 11.21
N ARG A 194 -8.18 20.96 10.22
CA ARG A 194 -8.59 21.02 8.81
C ARG A 194 -7.86 20.02 7.91
N ALA A 195 -7.38 18.91 8.49
CA ALA A 195 -6.61 17.90 7.76
C ALA A 195 -7.39 17.26 6.61
N LEU A 196 -8.70 16.99 6.81
CA LEU A 196 -9.55 16.46 5.76
C LEU A 196 -9.73 17.45 4.60
N GLU A 197 -9.88 18.75 4.88
CA GLU A 197 -9.94 19.78 3.85
C GLU A 197 -8.64 19.82 3.04
N GLN A 198 -7.48 19.72 3.69
CA GLN A 198 -6.20 19.68 2.97
C GLN A 198 -6.10 18.42 2.11
N ALA A 199 -6.37 17.25 2.67
CA ALA A 199 -6.30 15.98 1.94
C ALA A 199 -7.23 16.00 0.71
N TRP A 200 -8.46 16.49 0.89
CA TRP A 200 -9.44 16.64 -0.18
C TRP A 200 -8.96 17.62 -1.25
N ALA A 201 -8.52 18.82 -0.85
CA ALA A 201 -8.02 19.83 -1.78
C ALA A 201 -6.86 19.32 -2.62
N MET A 202 -5.98 18.51 -2.02
CA MET A 202 -4.85 17.92 -2.73
C MET A 202 -5.27 16.79 -3.67
N ILE A 203 -6.03 15.78 -3.22
CA ILE A 203 -6.36 14.61 -4.07
C ILE A 203 -7.31 14.94 -5.23
N THR A 204 -8.10 16.01 -5.09
CA THR A 204 -8.99 16.53 -6.14
C THR A 204 -8.37 17.62 -7.01
N ALA A 205 -7.13 18.03 -6.73
CA ALA A 205 -6.46 19.10 -7.46
C ALA A 205 -6.27 18.75 -8.94
N ARG A 206 -6.46 19.76 -9.80
CA ARG A 206 -6.39 19.65 -11.27
C ARG A 206 -5.11 20.26 -11.85
N SER A 207 -4.34 20.96 -11.03
CA SER A 207 -3.13 21.69 -11.43
C SER A 207 -2.12 21.80 -10.30
N LEU A 208 -0.87 22.09 -10.64
CA LEU A 208 0.17 22.44 -9.68
C LEU A 208 -0.26 23.57 -8.72
N THR A 209 -0.93 24.60 -9.23
CA THR A 209 -1.38 25.74 -8.42
C THR A 209 -2.37 25.32 -7.33
N GLU A 210 -3.32 24.45 -7.66
CA GLU A 210 -4.27 23.90 -6.70
C GLU A 210 -3.59 23.00 -5.67
N VAL A 211 -2.67 22.14 -6.10
CA VAL A 211 -1.91 21.30 -5.15
C VAL A 211 -1.09 22.16 -4.19
N GLN A 212 -0.39 23.16 -4.70
CA GLN A 212 0.37 24.10 -3.87
C GLN A 212 -0.53 24.89 -2.92
N ALA A 213 -1.76 25.23 -3.32
CA ALA A 213 -2.74 25.85 -2.43
C ALA A 213 -3.16 24.90 -1.29
N GLY A 214 -3.39 23.62 -1.61
CA GLY A 214 -3.63 22.57 -0.60
C GLY A 214 -2.45 22.43 0.37
N LEU A 215 -1.21 22.34 -0.13
CA LEU A 215 -0.01 22.24 0.72
C LEU A 215 0.16 23.42 1.67
N ARG A 216 -0.14 24.66 1.22
CA ARG A 216 -0.09 25.86 2.05
C ARG A 216 -1.07 25.84 3.24
N MET A 217 -2.05 24.93 3.26
CA MET A 217 -2.95 24.78 4.41
C MET A 217 -2.20 24.29 5.66
N GLY A 218 -1.11 23.54 5.51
CA GLY A 218 -0.22 23.15 6.61
C GLY A 218 -0.90 22.39 7.76
N GLN A 219 -1.90 21.57 7.46
CA GLN A 219 -2.69 20.79 8.44
C GLN A 219 -2.15 19.37 8.62
N ILE A 220 -1.64 18.75 7.56
CA ILE A 220 -1.16 17.37 7.59
C ILE A 220 0.35 17.39 7.88
N PRO A 221 0.80 16.78 9.00
CA PRO A 221 2.21 16.66 9.32
C PRO A 221 2.88 15.58 8.48
N GLY A 222 4.20 15.67 8.35
CA GLY A 222 4.98 14.80 7.47
C GLY A 222 5.08 15.34 6.04
N SER A 223 5.82 14.61 5.19
CA SER A 223 6.08 15.04 3.82
C SER A 223 5.12 14.41 2.81
N ALA A 224 4.49 15.26 2.01
CA ALA A 224 3.77 14.84 0.82
C ALA A 224 4.75 14.55 -0.32
N LEU A 225 4.35 13.68 -1.24
CA LEU A 225 5.01 13.45 -2.52
C LEU A 225 3.92 13.49 -3.60
N VAL A 226 4.14 14.33 -4.61
CA VAL A 226 3.12 14.75 -5.56
C VAL A 226 3.65 14.62 -6.98
N GLY A 227 2.88 13.94 -7.83
CA GLY A 227 3.01 13.98 -9.29
C GLY A 227 1.77 14.57 -9.93
N THR A 228 1.90 15.43 -10.94
CA THR A 228 0.77 15.99 -11.70
C THR A 228 0.73 15.42 -13.12
N ALA A 229 -0.44 15.46 -13.76
CA ALA A 229 -0.59 15.09 -15.16
C ALA A 229 0.12 16.06 -16.12
N GLN A 230 0.48 17.27 -15.66
CA GLN A 230 1.24 18.25 -16.45
C GLN A 230 2.76 18.01 -16.44
N GLY A 231 3.25 17.10 -15.61
CA GLY A 231 4.64 16.67 -15.62
C GLY A 231 5.45 17.05 -14.38
N GLU A 232 4.87 17.77 -13.43
CA GLU A 232 5.57 18.16 -12.21
C GLU A 232 5.63 16.99 -11.23
N ILE A 233 6.82 16.77 -10.65
CA ILE A 233 7.06 15.80 -9.59
C ILE A 233 7.86 16.46 -8.48
N PHE A 234 7.36 16.46 -7.25
CA PHE A 234 7.99 17.16 -6.12
C PHE A 234 7.55 16.57 -4.78
N ASP A 235 8.36 16.77 -3.75
CA ASP A 235 7.99 16.52 -2.36
C ASP A 235 7.49 17.81 -1.69
N SER A 236 7.14 17.76 -0.41
CA SER A 236 6.68 18.94 0.34
C SER A 236 7.67 20.12 0.39
N SER A 237 8.94 19.96 -0.02
CA SER A 237 9.87 21.08 -0.21
C SER A 237 9.55 21.92 -1.45
N GLY A 238 8.79 21.35 -2.40
CA GLY A 238 8.44 21.98 -3.67
C GLY A 238 9.53 21.93 -4.74
N ARG A 239 10.68 21.29 -4.48
CA ARG A 239 11.77 21.14 -5.45
C ARG A 239 11.52 19.94 -6.36
N MET A 240 11.62 20.17 -7.67
CA MET A 240 11.64 19.11 -8.67
C MET A 240 13.05 18.50 -8.79
N PRO A 241 13.17 17.16 -8.97
CA PRO A 241 14.45 16.52 -9.18
C PRO A 241 15.04 16.85 -10.56
N GLU A 242 16.35 17.10 -10.64
CA GLU A 242 17.03 17.41 -11.90
C GLU A 242 17.10 16.20 -12.85
N ASP A 243 17.24 14.99 -12.31
CA ASP A 243 17.36 13.75 -13.07
C ASP A 243 16.00 13.15 -13.49
N GLY A 244 14.90 13.83 -13.14
CA GLY A 244 13.54 13.41 -13.44
C GLY A 244 13.05 12.19 -12.65
N ILE A 245 13.71 11.83 -11.54
CA ILE A 245 13.26 10.78 -10.62
C ILE A 245 13.24 11.36 -9.20
N LEU A 246 12.10 11.22 -8.51
CA LEU A 246 11.99 11.54 -7.09
C LEU A 246 11.77 10.25 -6.30
N LEU A 247 12.74 9.85 -5.50
CA LEU A 247 12.63 8.74 -4.55
C LEU A 247 12.45 9.31 -3.16
N ARG A 248 11.43 8.86 -2.44
CA ARG A 248 11.29 9.17 -1.02
C ARG A 248 12.40 8.46 -0.22
N PRO A 249 13.03 9.15 0.75
CA PRO A 249 13.96 8.49 1.66
C PRO A 249 13.30 7.30 2.36
N ARG A 250 13.93 6.13 2.30
CA ARG A 250 13.39 4.91 2.91
C ARG A 250 13.92 4.71 4.33
N ILE A 251 13.11 4.06 5.16
CA ILE A 251 13.48 3.70 6.54
C ILE A 251 14.75 2.83 6.58
N VAL A 252 14.94 1.97 5.58
CA VAL A 252 16.10 1.10 5.44
C VAL A 252 17.01 1.61 4.31
N PRO A 253 18.15 2.26 4.63
CA PRO A 253 19.03 2.88 3.62
C PRO A 253 19.55 1.91 2.55
N GLN A 254 19.72 0.63 2.89
CA GLN A 254 20.14 -0.40 1.94
C GLN A 254 19.04 -0.74 0.93
N SER A 255 17.77 -0.69 1.35
CA SER A 255 16.62 -0.84 0.44
C SER A 255 16.54 0.35 -0.51
N GLU A 256 16.81 1.56 -0.01
CA GLU A 256 16.93 2.78 -0.83
C GLU A 256 18.06 2.66 -1.86
N ALA A 257 19.27 2.29 -1.42
CA ALA A 257 20.42 2.15 -2.29
C ALA A 257 20.20 1.11 -3.40
N MET A 258 19.58 -0.03 -3.10
CA MET A 258 19.22 -1.03 -4.11
C MET A 258 18.18 -0.48 -5.09
N THR A 259 17.21 0.29 -4.61
CA THR A 259 16.20 0.93 -5.45
C THR A 259 16.84 1.94 -6.40
N LEU A 260 17.75 2.78 -5.91
CA LEU A 260 18.53 3.71 -6.74
C LEU A 260 19.36 2.98 -7.80
N GLN A 261 19.97 1.84 -7.48
CA GLN A 261 20.68 1.02 -8.48
C GLN A 261 19.74 0.51 -9.58
N LEU A 262 18.54 0.05 -9.22
CA LEU A 262 17.53 -0.36 -10.20
C LEU A 262 17.06 0.81 -11.05
N LEU A 263 16.86 1.98 -10.44
CA LEU A 263 16.45 3.22 -11.11
C LEU A 263 17.53 3.78 -12.05
N ALA A 264 18.80 3.61 -11.71
CA ALA A 264 19.94 4.03 -12.53
C ALA A 264 20.20 3.08 -13.72
N ALA A 265 19.78 1.82 -13.65
CA ALA A 265 20.00 0.82 -14.69
C ALA A 265 19.22 1.10 -15.99
N GLN A 266 18.30 2.07 -16.00
CA GLN A 266 17.47 2.39 -17.15
C GLN A 266 17.32 3.91 -17.32
N ASN A 267 17.54 4.39 -18.56
CA ASN A 267 17.38 5.80 -18.87
C ASN A 267 15.90 6.17 -19.09
N LYS A 268 15.17 5.39 -19.91
CA LYS A 268 13.74 5.60 -20.21
C LYS A 268 12.86 4.45 -19.68
N TRP A 269 11.84 4.79 -18.89
CA TRP A 269 11.06 3.90 -18.05
C TRP A 269 9.68 3.61 -18.66
N PRO A 270 9.43 2.39 -19.16
CA PRO A 270 8.08 1.95 -19.46
C PRO A 270 7.34 1.58 -18.17
N PHE A 271 6.00 1.69 -18.20
CA PHE A 271 5.15 1.45 -17.02
C PHE A 271 5.43 0.12 -16.31
N GLY A 272 5.59 -0.98 -17.05
CA GLY A 272 5.87 -2.30 -16.47
C GLY A 272 7.15 -2.35 -15.61
N ARG A 273 8.15 -1.50 -15.87
CA ARG A 273 9.37 -1.44 -15.06
C ARG A 273 9.14 -0.82 -13.68
N ALA A 274 8.11 0.01 -13.53
CA ALA A 274 7.71 0.52 -12.22
C ALA A 274 7.22 -0.62 -11.31
N VAL A 275 6.48 -1.58 -11.88
CA VAL A 275 6.04 -2.80 -11.19
C VAL A 275 7.26 -3.64 -10.76
N ASP A 276 8.21 -3.87 -11.67
CA ASP A 276 9.42 -4.63 -11.37
C ASP A 276 10.24 -4.02 -10.22
N VAL A 277 10.32 -2.69 -10.14
CA VAL A 277 11.03 -1.98 -9.06
C VAL A 277 10.30 -2.10 -7.74
N ALA A 278 8.98 -1.85 -7.73
CA ALA A 278 8.17 -1.92 -6.52
C ALA A 278 8.20 -3.33 -5.87
N PHE A 279 8.21 -4.38 -6.68
CA PHE A 279 8.20 -5.77 -6.21
C PHE A 279 9.57 -6.46 -6.27
N SER A 280 10.66 -5.70 -6.45
CA SER A 280 11.99 -6.29 -6.64
C SER A 280 12.49 -7.02 -5.40
N THR A 281 12.94 -8.27 -5.62
CA THR A 281 13.54 -9.17 -4.63
C THR A 281 15.07 -9.18 -4.71
N ALA A 282 15.66 -8.28 -5.51
CA ALA A 282 17.09 -8.17 -5.67
C ALA A 282 17.76 -7.80 -4.34
N VAL A 283 18.77 -8.57 -3.95
CA VAL A 283 19.46 -8.47 -2.67
C VAL A 283 20.65 -7.53 -2.80
N TYR A 284 20.62 -6.43 -2.05
CA TYR A 284 21.66 -5.42 -2.06
C TYR A 284 23.03 -6.00 -1.69
N LYS A 285 24.06 -5.71 -2.51
CA LYS A 285 25.46 -6.13 -2.33
C LYS A 285 25.74 -7.64 -2.36
N ALA A 286 24.78 -8.48 -2.76
CA ALA A 286 24.98 -9.93 -2.80
C ALA A 286 26.15 -10.38 -3.70
N GLU A 287 26.51 -9.61 -4.73
CA GLU A 287 27.66 -9.88 -5.60
C GLU A 287 29.01 -9.86 -4.88
N THR A 288 29.12 -9.11 -3.78
CA THR A 288 30.36 -9.03 -3.01
C THR A 288 30.65 -10.36 -2.32
N TRP A 289 29.60 -10.99 -1.78
CA TRP A 289 29.66 -12.35 -1.24
C TRP A 289 29.92 -13.38 -2.33
N GLN A 290 29.25 -13.32 -3.48
CA GLN A 290 29.54 -14.23 -4.61
C GLN A 290 31.01 -14.13 -5.03
N THR A 291 31.55 -12.92 -5.15
CA THR A 291 32.96 -12.68 -5.49
C THR A 291 33.91 -13.31 -4.47
N ARG A 292 33.58 -13.24 -3.17
CA ARG A 292 34.36 -13.88 -2.11
C ARG A 292 34.27 -15.41 -2.20
N LEU A 293 33.08 -15.95 -2.43
CA LEU A 293 32.85 -17.40 -2.50
C LEU A 293 33.61 -18.07 -3.66
N VAL A 294 33.68 -17.44 -4.83
CA VAL A 294 34.48 -17.90 -5.99
C VAL A 294 35.96 -18.08 -5.62
N LYS A 295 36.51 -17.24 -4.73
CA LYS A 295 37.91 -17.35 -4.29
C LYS A 295 38.12 -18.39 -3.20
N VAL A 296 37.08 -18.67 -2.41
CA VAL A 296 37.21 -19.52 -1.23
C VAL A 296 37.12 -20.99 -1.58
N ALA A 297 36.12 -21.41 -2.37
CA ALA A 297 35.85 -22.82 -2.64
C ALA A 297 35.11 -23.06 -3.99
N PRO A 298 35.66 -22.58 -5.12
CA PRO A 298 35.00 -22.67 -6.44
C PRO A 298 34.75 -24.10 -6.92
N GLU A 299 35.46 -25.07 -6.37
CA GLU A 299 35.34 -26.50 -6.69
C GLU A 299 34.06 -27.15 -6.14
N LEU A 300 33.40 -26.53 -5.15
CA LEU A 300 32.22 -27.13 -4.51
C LEU A 300 30.96 -26.87 -5.34
N PRO A 301 30.15 -27.90 -5.69
CA PRO A 301 28.89 -27.70 -6.41
C PRO A 301 27.92 -26.75 -5.69
N PHE A 302 27.89 -26.79 -4.34
CA PHE A 302 27.09 -25.86 -3.54
C PHE A 302 27.54 -24.40 -3.72
N VAL A 303 28.84 -24.14 -3.86
CA VAL A 303 29.36 -22.79 -4.14
C VAL A 303 29.02 -22.38 -5.56
N GLN A 304 29.16 -23.27 -6.54
CA GLN A 304 28.78 -22.99 -7.93
C GLN A 304 27.31 -22.56 -8.02
N MET A 305 26.42 -23.27 -7.31
CA MET A 305 25.01 -22.91 -7.17
C MET A 305 24.84 -21.49 -6.58
N LEU A 306 25.50 -21.17 -5.46
CA LEU A 306 25.41 -19.83 -4.85
C LEU A 306 25.98 -18.72 -5.75
N THR A 307 27.03 -19.01 -6.52
CA THR A 307 27.66 -18.03 -7.43
C THR A 307 26.92 -17.88 -8.76
N GLY A 308 26.13 -18.88 -9.16
CA GLY A 308 25.22 -18.81 -10.31
C GLY A 308 23.86 -18.16 -9.99
N TRP A 309 23.55 -17.96 -8.71
CA TRP A 309 22.33 -17.31 -8.25
C TRP A 309 22.16 -15.90 -8.85
N SER A 310 20.93 -15.58 -9.25
CA SER A 310 20.54 -14.28 -9.81
C SER A 310 20.62 -13.11 -8.82
N ARG A 311 20.96 -13.38 -7.55
CA ARG A 311 20.92 -12.42 -6.43
C ARG A 311 19.51 -11.94 -6.10
N ARG A 312 18.48 -12.70 -6.49
CA ARG A 312 17.08 -12.42 -6.19
C ARG A 312 16.54 -13.41 -5.18
N SER A 313 15.93 -12.91 -4.12
CA SER A 313 15.23 -13.70 -3.10
C SER A 313 13.78 -13.96 -3.51
N ASP A 314 13.60 -14.47 -4.73
CA ASP A 314 12.29 -14.88 -5.23
C ASP A 314 11.79 -16.09 -4.42
N PRO A 315 10.46 -16.25 -4.21
CA PRO A 315 9.95 -17.34 -3.39
C PRO A 315 10.41 -18.73 -3.87
N THR A 316 10.54 -18.92 -5.18
CA THR A 316 10.96 -20.20 -5.76
C THR A 316 12.49 -20.37 -5.84
N SER A 317 13.29 -19.45 -5.30
CA SER A 317 14.75 -19.54 -5.37
C SER A 317 15.30 -20.43 -4.27
N ARG A 318 15.82 -21.60 -4.67
CA ARG A 318 16.58 -22.49 -3.79
C ARG A 318 17.91 -21.87 -3.38
N GLU A 319 18.54 -21.13 -4.28
CA GLU A 319 19.83 -20.49 -4.05
C GLU A 319 19.73 -19.36 -3.02
N ALA A 320 18.63 -18.60 -3.02
CA ALA A 320 18.38 -17.59 -2.00
C ALA A 320 18.21 -18.21 -0.61
N LEU A 321 17.50 -19.34 -0.49
CA LEU A 321 17.41 -20.08 0.77
C LEU A 321 18.77 -20.60 1.20
N ALA A 322 19.52 -21.20 0.29
CA ALA A 322 20.87 -21.70 0.56
C ALA A 322 21.82 -20.56 0.99
N PHE A 323 21.73 -19.39 0.36
CA PHE A 323 22.49 -18.20 0.73
C PHE A 323 22.12 -17.72 2.13
N TYR A 324 20.82 -17.66 2.46
CA TYR A 324 20.35 -17.34 3.81
C TYR A 324 20.95 -18.30 4.85
N LEU A 325 20.86 -19.61 4.63
CA LEU A 325 21.39 -20.63 5.56
C LEU A 325 22.91 -20.52 5.71
N PHE A 326 23.63 -20.27 4.61
CA PHE A 326 25.07 -19.99 4.64
C PHE A 326 25.38 -18.77 5.52
N LYS A 327 24.65 -17.67 5.33
CA LYS A 327 24.82 -16.45 6.13
C LYS A 327 24.54 -16.72 7.60
N MET A 328 23.45 -17.41 7.92
CA MET A 328 23.10 -17.76 9.30
C MET A 328 24.14 -18.70 9.94
N ALA A 329 24.73 -19.62 9.18
CA ALA A 329 25.77 -20.52 9.67
C ALA A 329 27.08 -19.81 10.05
N LEU A 330 27.35 -18.61 9.52
CA LEU A 330 28.51 -17.79 9.93
C LEU A 330 28.36 -17.23 11.35
N GLY A 331 27.13 -17.00 11.81
CA GLY A 331 26.81 -16.32 13.07
C GLY A 331 27.09 -14.82 13.05
N LYS A 332 26.66 -14.10 14.09
CA LYS A 332 26.94 -12.66 14.22
C LYS A 332 28.43 -12.42 14.54
N PRO A 333 29.04 -11.33 14.02
CA PRO A 333 28.44 -10.28 13.19
C PRO A 333 28.39 -10.61 11.68
N ASP A 334 29.11 -11.64 11.23
CA ASP A 334 29.33 -11.96 9.82
C ASP A 334 28.02 -12.28 9.05
N ALA A 335 27.04 -12.89 9.73
CA ALA A 335 25.72 -13.18 9.18
C ALA A 335 25.01 -11.90 8.70
N SER A 336 25.02 -10.85 9.50
CA SER A 336 24.35 -9.57 9.18
C SER A 336 25.15 -8.67 8.24
N ALA A 337 26.43 -8.97 8.00
CA ALA A 337 27.28 -8.10 7.18
C ALA A 337 26.85 -8.12 5.71
N LEU A 338 26.64 -6.94 5.12
CA LEU A 338 26.29 -6.77 3.70
C LEU A 338 27.42 -7.24 2.78
N GLU A 339 28.65 -7.05 3.24
CA GLU A 339 29.89 -7.42 2.55
C GLU A 339 30.71 -8.35 3.43
N PRO A 340 31.46 -9.30 2.85
CA PRO A 340 32.36 -10.15 3.62
C PRO A 340 33.52 -9.32 4.19
N ALA A 341 33.74 -9.39 5.51
CA ALA A 341 34.90 -8.76 6.13
C ALA A 341 36.21 -9.42 5.68
N ASP A 342 37.26 -8.62 5.47
CA ASP A 342 38.59 -9.13 5.12
C ASP A 342 39.18 -10.04 6.22
N SER A 343 38.81 -9.78 7.47
CA SER A 343 39.20 -10.59 8.63
C SER A 343 38.47 -11.93 8.73
N LEU A 344 37.41 -12.17 7.94
CA LEU A 344 36.68 -13.43 7.93
C LEU A 344 37.49 -14.52 7.22
N SER A 345 38.04 -15.44 8.01
CA SER A 345 38.89 -16.52 7.50
C SER A 345 38.15 -17.46 6.53
N ASN A 346 38.87 -17.93 5.51
CA ASN A 346 38.35 -18.87 4.52
C ASN A 346 37.89 -20.20 5.16
N ASN A 347 38.53 -20.63 6.24
CA ASN A 347 38.15 -21.86 6.96
C ASN A 347 36.76 -21.73 7.60
N ARG A 348 36.44 -20.56 8.20
CA ARG A 348 35.10 -20.29 8.73
C ARG A 348 34.05 -20.27 7.62
N ILE A 349 34.36 -19.64 6.48
CA ILE A 349 33.46 -19.63 5.32
C ILE A 349 33.20 -21.06 4.82
N ARG A 350 34.24 -21.88 4.64
CA ARG A 350 34.11 -23.28 4.23
C ARG A 350 33.29 -24.11 5.23
N ALA A 351 33.46 -23.88 6.53
CA ALA A 351 32.66 -24.56 7.55
C ALA A 351 31.17 -24.17 7.49
N ALA A 352 30.87 -22.87 7.32
CA ALA A 352 29.50 -22.39 7.17
C ALA A 352 28.84 -22.89 5.88
N LEU A 353 29.58 -22.98 4.77
CA LEU A 353 29.10 -23.57 3.51
C LEU A 353 28.71 -25.04 3.68
N ARG A 354 29.57 -25.85 4.31
CA ARG A 354 29.24 -27.26 4.60
C ARG A 354 27.99 -27.39 5.45
N LYS A 355 27.90 -26.62 6.55
CA LYS A 355 26.73 -26.61 7.40
C LYS A 355 25.46 -26.26 6.61
N ALA A 356 25.48 -25.20 5.82
CA ALA A 356 24.33 -24.81 5.02
C ALA A 356 23.94 -25.86 3.97
N GLN A 357 24.93 -26.50 3.34
CA GLN A 357 24.71 -27.61 2.43
C GLN A 357 24.01 -28.79 3.14
N ASP A 358 24.52 -29.21 4.30
CA ASP A 358 23.93 -30.28 5.10
C ASP A 358 22.47 -29.97 5.46
N GLN A 359 22.17 -28.72 5.84
CA GLN A 359 20.79 -28.30 6.15
C GLN A 359 19.87 -28.39 4.93
N VAL A 360 20.33 -27.92 3.76
CA VAL A 360 19.55 -27.99 2.51
C VAL A 360 19.31 -29.43 2.07
N GLU A 361 20.26 -30.33 2.30
CA GLU A 361 20.20 -31.72 1.82
C GLU A 361 19.47 -32.67 2.79
N THR A 362 19.48 -32.38 4.09
CA THR A 362 19.05 -33.34 5.12
C THR A 362 17.99 -32.83 6.10
N GLU A 363 17.94 -31.52 6.37
CA GLU A 363 17.06 -30.96 7.41
C GLU A 363 15.77 -30.33 6.85
N LEU A 364 15.75 -29.97 5.57
CA LEU A 364 14.63 -29.29 4.94
C LEU A 364 13.76 -30.23 4.08
N PRO A 365 12.48 -29.88 3.86
CA PRO A 365 11.63 -30.62 2.94
C PRO A 365 12.25 -30.74 1.55
N TYR A 366 11.92 -31.83 0.85
CA TYR A 366 12.34 -32.02 -0.54
C TYR A 366 11.94 -30.81 -1.40
N GLN A 367 12.89 -30.28 -2.16
CA GLN A 367 12.74 -29.07 -3.00
C GLN A 367 12.42 -27.78 -2.22
N ALA A 368 12.83 -27.67 -0.96
CA ALA A 368 12.71 -26.42 -0.21
C ALA A 368 13.39 -25.24 -0.94
N ASP A 369 12.66 -24.14 -1.00
CA ASP A 369 13.02 -22.87 -1.61
C ASP A 369 12.82 -21.71 -0.61
N TYR A 370 13.17 -20.48 -1.00
CA TYR A 370 13.05 -19.32 -0.11
C TYR A 370 11.64 -19.19 0.48
N GLY A 371 10.61 -19.38 -0.35
CA GLY A 371 9.20 -19.32 0.00
C GLY A 371 8.72 -20.49 0.88
N THR A 372 9.50 -21.54 1.04
CA THR A 372 9.26 -22.61 2.03
C THR A 372 9.46 -22.07 3.44
N MET A 373 10.46 -21.21 3.64
CA MET A 373 10.80 -20.63 4.95
C MET A 373 10.18 -19.25 5.17
N PHE A 374 10.23 -18.38 4.17
CA PHE A 374 9.72 -17.02 4.23
C PHE A 374 8.28 -16.99 3.72
N ARG A 375 7.36 -16.64 4.62
CA ARG A 375 5.92 -16.71 4.36
C ARG A 375 5.24 -15.38 4.68
N VAL A 376 4.10 -15.16 4.08
CA VAL A 376 3.14 -14.13 4.49
C VAL A 376 1.86 -14.79 4.97
N THR A 377 1.28 -14.27 6.04
CA THR A 377 -0.04 -14.71 6.51
C THR A 377 -0.73 -13.56 7.21
N ARG A 378 -2.01 -13.74 7.47
CA ARG A 378 -2.76 -12.95 8.43
C ARG A 378 -3.01 -13.75 9.69
N ASP A 379 -3.20 -13.07 10.82
CA ASP A 379 -3.75 -13.71 12.01
C ASP A 379 -5.15 -14.27 11.71
N GLY A 380 -5.41 -15.50 12.18
CA GLY A 380 -6.66 -16.22 11.90
C GLY A 380 -6.71 -16.97 10.56
N ALA A 381 -5.71 -16.82 9.68
CA ALA A 381 -5.64 -17.61 8.45
C ALA A 381 -5.31 -19.08 8.75
N SER A 382 -5.94 -20.00 8.01
CA SER A 382 -5.67 -21.45 8.11
C SER A 382 -4.37 -21.88 7.43
N ARG A 383 -3.77 -20.99 6.64
CA ARG A 383 -2.54 -21.22 5.86
C ARG A 383 -1.73 -19.94 5.77
N SER A 384 -0.44 -20.09 5.46
CA SER A 384 0.41 -19.01 5.00
C SER A 384 0.71 -19.16 3.51
N ASN A 385 1.23 -18.11 2.87
CA ASN A 385 1.59 -18.07 1.46
C ASN A 385 3.10 -17.79 1.29
N PRO A 386 3.76 -18.25 0.22
CA PRO A 386 5.19 -17.98 0.00
C PRO A 386 5.49 -16.47 -0.10
N ALA A 387 6.62 -16.02 0.45
CA ALA A 387 7.08 -14.64 0.36
C ALA A 387 8.44 -14.57 -0.34
N GLY A 388 8.65 -13.51 -1.10
CA GLY A 388 9.94 -13.18 -1.69
C GLY A 388 10.38 -11.79 -1.25
N GLY A 389 11.68 -11.52 -1.24
CA GLY A 389 12.23 -10.25 -0.79
C GLY A 389 12.23 -10.10 0.73
N GLY A 390 12.16 -8.84 1.17
CA GLY A 390 12.11 -8.40 2.55
C GLY A 390 13.39 -7.74 3.09
N ILE A 391 13.32 -7.42 4.38
CA ILE A 391 14.37 -6.83 5.20
C ILE A 391 14.85 -7.92 6.18
N VAL A 392 15.72 -8.82 5.73
CA VAL A 392 16.25 -9.93 6.55
C VAL A 392 17.62 -9.52 7.11
N ALA A 393 17.57 -8.60 8.06
CA ALA A 393 18.76 -7.93 8.59
C ALA A 393 19.75 -8.90 9.24
N GLU A 394 19.28 -9.98 9.88
CA GLU A 394 20.16 -10.98 10.49
C GLU A 394 21.06 -11.72 9.49
N ALA A 395 20.65 -11.77 8.22
CA ALA A 395 21.39 -12.40 7.13
C ALA A 395 21.98 -11.39 6.13
N GLY A 396 21.84 -10.08 6.40
CA GLY A 396 22.26 -9.03 5.48
C GLY A 396 21.54 -9.06 4.13
N MET A 397 20.39 -9.73 4.04
CA MET A 397 19.61 -9.83 2.79
C MET A 397 18.51 -8.77 2.79
N ILE A 398 18.81 -7.64 2.14
CA ILE A 398 17.93 -6.48 2.10
C ILE A 398 17.49 -6.22 0.66
N THR A 399 16.19 -6.01 0.44
CA THR A 399 15.61 -5.80 -0.89
C THR A 399 14.74 -4.52 -0.97
N PRO A 400 14.41 -4.03 -2.18
CA PRO A 400 13.44 -2.95 -2.36
C PRO A 400 12.05 -3.29 -1.84
N ARG A 401 11.65 -4.55 -1.98
CA ARG A 401 10.39 -5.08 -1.44
C ARG A 401 10.48 -5.19 0.08
N ALA A 402 9.98 -4.18 0.77
CA ALA A 402 10.13 -4.06 2.23
C ALA A 402 9.11 -4.95 2.96
N ILE A 403 9.58 -6.05 3.54
CA ILE A 403 8.80 -6.96 4.40
C ILE A 403 9.58 -7.13 5.70
N HIS A 404 8.90 -6.90 6.82
CA HIS A 404 9.42 -7.23 8.14
C HIS A 404 8.97 -8.63 8.52
N PHE A 405 9.93 -9.47 8.92
CA PHE A 405 9.68 -10.87 9.27
C PHE A 405 9.89 -11.13 10.75
N GLU A 406 9.07 -12.02 11.31
CA GLU A 406 9.22 -12.58 12.65
C GLU A 406 9.32 -14.10 12.58
N ARG A 407 10.20 -14.69 13.39
CA ARG A 407 10.31 -16.14 13.46
C ARG A 407 9.11 -16.75 14.17
N ARG A 408 8.45 -17.72 13.53
CA ARG A 408 7.37 -18.52 14.11
C ARG A 408 7.62 -20.01 13.85
N GLY A 409 8.22 -20.67 14.84
CA GLY A 409 8.63 -22.07 14.72
C GLY A 409 9.67 -22.26 13.62
N ALA A 410 9.37 -23.12 12.65
CA ALA A 410 10.26 -23.45 11.54
C ALA A 410 10.26 -22.42 10.39
N VAL A 411 9.28 -21.51 10.35
CA VAL A 411 9.14 -20.49 9.31
C VAL A 411 9.38 -19.09 9.88
N VAL A 412 9.57 -18.13 8.97
CA VAL A 412 9.52 -16.70 9.29
C VAL A 412 8.32 -16.08 8.57
N ILE A 413 7.52 -15.34 9.32
CA ILE A 413 6.24 -14.79 8.89
C ILE A 413 6.37 -13.29 8.72
N GLY A 414 5.96 -12.77 7.57
CA GLY A 414 5.86 -11.33 7.35
C GLY A 414 4.75 -10.74 8.22
N THR A 415 5.05 -9.65 8.92
CA THR A 415 4.11 -8.98 9.84
C THR A 415 3.76 -7.56 9.40
N GLY A 416 4.51 -7.00 8.45
CA GLY A 416 4.27 -5.65 7.94
C GLY A 416 5.31 -5.22 6.92
N GLY A 417 5.26 -3.93 6.58
CA GLY A 417 6.06 -3.32 5.53
C GLY A 417 5.15 -2.89 4.38
N GLN A 418 5.58 -3.10 3.13
CA GLN A 418 4.79 -2.84 1.93
C GLN A 418 3.38 -3.41 2.08
N THR A 419 2.37 -2.56 1.98
CA THR A 419 0.99 -2.97 2.30
C THR A 419 -0.01 -2.66 1.18
N ALA A 420 0.00 -1.46 0.62
CA ALA A 420 -1.08 -0.99 -0.23
C ALA A 420 -0.57 -0.26 -1.50
N THR A 421 0.37 -0.88 -2.21
CA THR A 421 1.08 -0.27 -3.34
C THR A 421 0.10 0.12 -4.45
N GLN A 422 0.16 1.38 -4.88
CA GLN A 422 -0.55 1.92 -6.05
C GLN A 422 0.49 2.34 -7.08
N ILE A 423 0.37 1.87 -8.32
CA ILE A 423 1.25 2.28 -9.41
C ILE A 423 0.38 2.84 -10.52
N VAL A 424 0.63 4.08 -10.94
CA VAL A 424 -0.19 4.76 -11.95
C VAL A 424 0.66 5.57 -12.92
N GLU A 425 0.30 5.51 -14.20
CA GLU A 425 0.70 6.48 -15.21
C GLU A 425 -0.41 7.53 -15.35
N LEU A 426 -0.09 8.80 -15.08
CA LEU A 426 -1.03 9.92 -15.21
C LEU A 426 -1.20 10.30 -16.69
N SER A 427 -2.13 9.63 -17.35
CA SER A 427 -2.51 9.87 -18.73
C SER A 427 -4.03 10.11 -18.85
N LYS A 428 -4.53 10.42 -20.06
CA LYS A 428 -5.97 10.56 -20.30
C LYS A 428 -6.75 9.27 -20.04
N THR A 429 -6.10 8.12 -20.20
CA THR A 429 -6.62 6.77 -19.92
C THR A 429 -5.61 6.10 -18.98
N PRO A 430 -5.67 6.40 -17.67
CA PRO A 430 -4.62 6.00 -16.74
C PRO A 430 -4.38 4.49 -16.78
N ASN A 431 -3.12 4.09 -16.97
CA ASN A 431 -2.71 2.72 -16.72
C ASN A 431 -2.33 2.61 -15.25
N ALA A 432 -3.04 1.78 -14.51
CA ALA A 432 -2.82 1.65 -13.08
C ALA A 432 -2.97 0.22 -12.58
N VAL A 433 -2.08 -0.15 -11.66
CA VAL A 433 -2.14 -1.42 -10.93
C VAL A 433 -2.05 -1.16 -9.44
N SER A 434 -2.67 -2.03 -8.64
CA SER A 434 -2.63 -1.95 -7.20
C SER A 434 -2.44 -3.32 -6.55
N ILE A 435 -2.09 -3.31 -5.26
CA ILE A 435 -2.20 -4.46 -4.38
C ILE A 435 -2.53 -3.99 -2.98
N LEU A 436 -3.35 -4.74 -2.25
CA LEU A 436 -3.64 -4.59 -0.84
C LEU A 436 -3.44 -5.93 -0.12
N ILE A 437 -2.29 -6.12 0.55
CA ILE A 437 -2.01 -7.34 1.32
C ILE A 437 -2.65 -7.25 2.72
N PRO A 438 -3.19 -8.34 3.29
CA PRO A 438 -3.38 -9.67 2.68
C PRO A 438 -4.62 -9.83 1.79
N GLY A 439 -5.60 -8.93 1.90
CA GLY A 439 -6.83 -8.91 1.12
C GLY A 439 -7.74 -7.76 1.55
N GLU A 440 -8.90 -7.58 0.90
CA GLU A 440 -9.86 -6.48 1.09
C GLU A 440 -10.81 -6.64 2.29
N SER A 441 -11.00 -7.84 2.84
CA SER A 441 -11.92 -8.08 3.99
C SER A 441 -11.24 -8.70 5.22
N ASP A 442 -11.62 -8.26 6.41
CA ASP A 442 -11.12 -8.78 7.69
C ASP A 442 -11.93 -9.98 8.17
N ARG A 443 -13.06 -10.24 7.53
CA ARG A 443 -13.92 -11.36 7.86
C ARG A 443 -13.27 -12.65 7.41
N SER A 444 -13.11 -13.60 8.33
CA SER A 444 -12.49 -14.90 8.07
C SER A 444 -13.30 -15.78 7.10
N ASP A 445 -14.59 -15.48 6.91
CA ASP A 445 -15.47 -16.15 5.95
C ASP A 445 -15.47 -15.49 4.56
N SER A 446 -14.80 -14.34 4.40
CA SER A 446 -14.73 -13.64 3.12
C SER A 446 -13.75 -14.30 2.17
N GLY A 447 -14.12 -14.35 0.89
CA GLY A 447 -13.21 -14.74 -0.19
C GLY A 447 -12.02 -13.79 -0.37
N HIS A 448 -12.13 -12.58 0.19
CA HIS A 448 -11.14 -11.50 0.08
C HIS A 448 -10.32 -11.31 1.36
N PHE A 449 -10.19 -12.36 2.17
CA PHE A 449 -9.44 -12.35 3.42
C PHE A 449 -7.91 -12.41 3.22
N ASP A 450 -7.44 -13.31 2.35
CA ASP A 450 -6.02 -13.55 2.06
C ASP A 450 -5.70 -13.75 0.56
N ASP A 451 -6.67 -13.49 -0.31
CA ASP A 451 -6.58 -13.75 -1.75
C ASP A 451 -5.47 -12.95 -2.44
N GLN A 452 -5.30 -11.67 -2.09
CA GLN A 452 -4.22 -10.85 -2.64
C GLN A 452 -2.84 -11.29 -2.15
N ALA A 453 -2.71 -11.78 -0.91
CA ALA A 453 -1.45 -12.39 -0.45
C ALA A 453 -1.09 -13.61 -1.31
N ARG A 454 -2.05 -14.51 -1.53
CA ARG A 454 -1.88 -15.75 -2.29
C ARG A 454 -1.62 -15.51 -3.78
N ASP A 455 -2.47 -14.70 -4.42
CA ASP A 455 -2.56 -14.66 -5.87
C ASP A 455 -1.75 -13.57 -6.52
N LEU A 456 -1.42 -12.51 -5.76
CA LEU A 456 -0.70 -11.33 -6.26
C LEU A 456 0.64 -11.17 -5.56
N PHE A 457 0.64 -11.02 -4.23
CA PHE A 457 1.84 -10.71 -3.46
C PHE A 457 2.89 -11.82 -3.61
N SER A 458 2.53 -13.08 -3.37
CA SER A 458 3.44 -14.22 -3.56
C SER A 458 4.04 -14.32 -4.96
N LYS A 459 3.39 -13.75 -5.97
CA LYS A 459 3.87 -13.75 -7.37
C LYS A 459 4.61 -12.46 -7.76
N GLY A 460 4.67 -11.46 -6.87
CA GLY A 460 5.29 -10.16 -7.14
C GLY A 460 4.60 -9.37 -8.24
N THR A 461 3.27 -9.43 -8.27
CA THR A 461 2.45 -8.71 -9.24
C THR A 461 1.32 -7.95 -8.54
N GLY A 462 0.66 -7.05 -9.27
CA GLY A 462 -0.54 -6.33 -8.84
C GLY A 462 -1.71 -6.59 -9.77
N LYS A 463 -2.91 -6.18 -9.36
CA LYS A 463 -4.12 -6.25 -10.18
C LYS A 463 -4.34 -4.93 -10.93
N PRO A 464 -4.92 -4.93 -12.14
CA PRO A 464 -5.39 -3.70 -12.77
C PRO A 464 -6.42 -3.01 -11.88
N THR A 465 -6.40 -1.68 -11.83
CA THR A 465 -7.34 -0.90 -11.03
C THR A 465 -8.68 -0.66 -11.73
N TYR A 466 -8.76 -0.89 -13.05
CA TYR A 466 -9.91 -0.58 -13.91
C TYR A 466 -10.40 0.88 -13.78
N PHE A 467 -9.52 1.79 -13.34
CA PHE A 467 -9.90 3.16 -13.05
C PHE A 467 -10.37 3.88 -14.32
N LEU A 468 -11.59 4.42 -14.28
CA LEU A 468 -12.29 5.06 -15.41
C LEU A 468 -12.65 4.10 -16.57
N ASP A 469 -12.50 2.79 -16.40
CA ASP A 469 -12.89 1.77 -17.39
C ASP A 469 -13.94 0.82 -16.81
N ARG A 470 -15.17 1.34 -16.64
CA ARG A 470 -16.31 0.56 -16.15
C ARG A 470 -16.58 -0.68 -17.01
N LYS A 471 -16.44 -0.56 -18.33
CA LYS A 471 -16.69 -1.65 -19.27
C LYS A 471 -15.71 -2.81 -19.06
N GLU A 472 -14.45 -2.51 -18.79
CA GLU A 472 -13.48 -3.54 -18.43
C GLU A 472 -13.77 -4.09 -17.03
N LEU A 473 -14.03 -3.23 -16.04
CA LEU A 473 -14.39 -3.64 -14.67
C LEU A 473 -15.53 -4.67 -14.67
N GLU A 474 -16.59 -4.45 -15.43
CA GLU A 474 -17.77 -5.33 -15.52
C GLU A 474 -17.43 -6.77 -15.99
N LYS A 475 -16.25 -7.00 -16.57
CA LYS A 475 -15.76 -8.35 -16.93
C LYS A 475 -15.05 -9.05 -15.76
N HIS A 476 -14.68 -8.29 -14.74
CA HIS A 476 -13.90 -8.73 -13.57
C HIS A 476 -14.67 -8.55 -12.27
N ILE A 477 -15.99 -8.49 -12.34
CA ILE A 477 -16.87 -8.55 -11.18
C ILE A 477 -17.09 -10.01 -10.78
N SER A 478 -17.00 -10.29 -9.47
CA SER A 478 -17.29 -11.62 -8.94
C SER A 478 -18.77 -12.00 -9.16
N PRO A 479 -19.12 -13.24 -9.52
CA PRO A 479 -20.52 -13.65 -9.71
C PRO A 479 -21.31 -13.86 -8.39
N LYS A 480 -20.79 -13.43 -7.23
CA LYS A 480 -21.40 -13.64 -5.91
C LYS A 480 -22.38 -12.52 -5.55
N LYS A 481 -23.28 -12.78 -4.59
CA LYS A 481 -24.29 -11.82 -4.09
C LYS A 481 -23.73 -10.51 -3.50
N GLU A 482 -22.42 -10.44 -3.24
CA GLU A 482 -21.75 -9.29 -2.60
C GLU A 482 -21.22 -8.24 -3.60
N THR A 483 -21.46 -8.44 -4.90
CA THR A 483 -20.68 -7.75 -5.95
C THR A 483 -21.30 -6.49 -6.51
N THR A 484 -22.64 -6.40 -6.50
CA THR A 484 -23.37 -5.20 -6.90
C THR A 484 -24.33 -4.82 -5.79
N LYS A 485 -24.25 -3.58 -5.33
CA LYS A 485 -25.16 -3.05 -4.31
C LYS A 485 -25.71 -1.70 -4.76
N GLU A 486 -27.02 -1.58 -4.72
CA GLU A 486 -27.73 -0.31 -4.88
C GLU A 486 -28.06 0.24 -3.49
N LEU A 487 -27.65 1.48 -3.24
CA LEU A 487 -27.97 2.22 -2.02
C LEU A 487 -28.77 3.47 -2.39
N ILE A 488 -29.64 3.90 -1.47
CA ILE A 488 -30.40 5.14 -1.59
C ILE A 488 -29.90 6.07 -0.49
N PHE A 489 -29.37 7.24 -0.88
CA PHE A 489 -28.87 8.28 0.03
C PHE A 489 -29.70 9.56 -0.08
#